data_AF-A0A9X3YSB4-F1
#
_entry.id   AF-A0A9X3YSB4-F1
#
_cell.length_a   1.000
_cell.length_b   1.000
_cell.length_c   1.000
_cell.angle_alpha   90.00
_cell.angle_beta   90.00
_cell.angle_gamma   90.00
#
_symmetry.space_group_name_H-M   'P 1'
#
loop_
_entity.id
_entity.type
_entity.pdbx_description
1 polymer ?
#
loop_
_entity_poly.entity_id
_entity_poly.type
_entity_poly.pdbx_seq_one_letter_code
_entity_poly.pdbx_strand_id
1 'polypeptide(L)' 'MPRILGYTASIDVRKVPRACDELGPGYDREDRGGAARPTSDPAFLAITGFRTHGRDAGP' A
#
# COMPACT_ATOMS: atom_id res chain seq x y z
N MET A 1 -12.99 4.84 -8.78
CA MET A 1 -12.81 3.86 -7.69
C MET A 1 -11.40 4.05 -7.13
N PRO A 2 -11.20 4.28 -5.82
CA PRO A 2 -9.86 4.41 -5.25
C PRO A 2 -9.05 3.13 -5.40
N ARG A 3 -7.73 3.26 -5.55
CA ARG A 3 -6.80 2.13 -5.52
C ARG A 3 -6.03 2.14 -4.20
N ILE A 4 -6.13 1.06 -3.45
CA ILE A 4 -5.40 0.86 -2.19
C ILE A 4 -4.11 0.11 -2.52
N LEU A 5 -2.98 0.83 -2.44
CA LEU A 5 -1.64 0.28 -2.63
C LEU A 5 -1.01 0.00 -1.26
N GLY A 6 -0.83 -1.26 -0.87
CA GLY A 6 -0.20 -1.56 0.41
C GLY A 6 -0.24 -3.02 0.81
N TYR A 7 0.56 -3.37 1.80
CA TYR A 7 0.69 -4.74 2.26
C TYR A 7 -0.56 -5.17 3.06
N THR A 8 -1.25 -6.22 2.62
CA THR A 8 -2.50 -6.68 3.24
C THR A 8 -2.40 -6.97 4.75
N ALA A 9 -1.23 -7.39 5.27
CA ALA A 9 -1.06 -7.60 6.71
C ALA A 9 -0.63 -6.35 7.50
N SER A 10 -0.43 -5.20 6.84
CA SER A 10 -0.17 -3.93 7.54
C SER A 10 -1.42 -3.47 8.30
N ILE A 11 -1.24 -3.14 9.58
CA ILE A 11 -2.34 -2.62 10.41
C ILE A 11 -2.91 -1.32 9.84
N ASP A 12 -2.08 -0.49 9.22
CA ASP A 12 -2.52 0.79 8.65
C ASP A 12 -3.29 0.58 7.35
N VAL A 13 -2.83 -0.35 6.50
CA VAL A 13 -3.53 -0.68 5.25
C VAL A 13 -4.89 -1.29 5.54
N ARG A 14 -5.03 -2.14 6.57
CA ARG A 14 -6.32 -2.75 6.94
C ARG A 14 -7.39 -1.74 7.37
N LYS A 15 -7.01 -0.52 7.77
CA LYS A 15 -7.97 0.54 8.14
C LYS A 15 -8.70 1.11 6.91
N VAL A 16 -8.04 1.16 5.76
CA VAL A 16 -8.56 1.85 4.57
C VAL A 16 -9.74 1.09 3.93
N PRO A 17 -9.66 -0.24 3.68
CA PRO A 17 -10.81 -1.03 3.22
C PRO A 17 -12.04 -0.86 4.10
N ARG A 18 -11.87 -0.91 5.42
CA ARG A 18 -12.95 -0.70 6.38
C ARG A 18 -13.61 0.67 6.19
N ALA A 19 -12.82 1.72 6.06
CA ALA A 19 -13.36 3.06 5.80
C ALA A 19 -14.08 3.15 4.44
N CYS A 20 -13.58 2.49 3.40
CA CYS A 20 -14.26 2.42 2.10
C CYS A 20 -15.59 1.67 2.18
N ASP A 21 -15.64 0.55 2.90
CA ASP A 21 -16.87 -0.21 3.13
C ASP A 21 -17.92 0.62 3.90
N GLU A 22 -17.49 1.43 4.86
CA GLU A 22 -18.36 2.32 5.65
C GLU A 22 -18.85 3.55 4.84
N LEU A 23 -18.03 4.09 3.94
CA LEU A 23 -18.35 5.31 3.18
C LEU A 23 -19.06 5.05 1.84
N GLY A 24 -19.12 3.79 1.39
CA GLY A 24 -19.78 3.37 0.16
C GLY A 24 -18.98 3.40 -1.16
N PRO A 25 -17.76 3.95 -1.29
CA PRO A 25 -17.01 3.74 -2.53
C PRO A 25 -16.44 2.32 -2.56
N GLY A 26 -16.73 1.57 -3.63
CA GLY A 26 -15.91 0.39 -3.97
C GLY A 26 -14.44 0.78 -4.15
N TYR A 27 -13.52 -0.18 -4.05
CA TYR A 27 -12.08 0.06 -4.22
C TYR A 27 -11.40 -1.12 -4.92
N ASP A 28 -10.28 -0.84 -5.58
CA ASP A 28 -9.35 -1.86 -6.06
C ASP A 28 -8.18 -1.99 -5.08
N ARG A 29 -7.61 -3.19 -4.95
CA ARG A 29 -6.45 -3.44 -4.08
C ARG A 29 -5.28 -3.97 -4.88
N GLU A 30 -4.09 -3.43 -4.62
CA GLU A 30 -2.82 -3.95 -5.12
C GLU A 30 -1.85 -4.13 -3.94
N ASP A 31 -1.39 -5.36 -3.73
CA ASP A 31 -0.44 -5.65 -2.65
C ASP A 31 0.95 -5.08 -2.97
N ARG A 32 1.45 -4.23 -2.06
CA ARG A 32 2.79 -3.62 -2.11
C ARG A 32 3.51 -3.81 -0.77
N GLY A 33 4.75 -4.30 -0.79
CA GLY A 33 5.57 -4.58 0.40
C GLY A 33 5.47 -6.03 0.89
N GLY A 34 6.28 -6.38 1.90
CA GLY A 34 6.39 -7.77 2.37
C GLY A 34 6.98 -8.68 1.27
N ALA A 35 6.35 -9.83 1.03
CA ALA A 35 6.70 -10.74 -0.05
C ALA A 35 6.02 -10.40 -1.40
N ALA A 36 5.23 -9.32 -1.47
CA ALA A 36 4.59 -8.85 -2.70
C ALA A 36 5.54 -7.90 -3.47
N ARG A 37 4.99 -7.07 -4.39
CA ARG A 37 5.82 -6.11 -5.14
C ARG A 37 6.48 -5.10 -4.20
N PRO A 38 7.76 -4.78 -4.39
CA PRO A 38 8.49 -3.90 -3.48
C PRO A 38 7.93 -2.48 -3.48
N THR A 39 8.00 -1.85 -2.31
CA THR A 39 7.69 -0.44 -2.06
C THR A 39 8.84 0.49 -2.45
N SER A 40 10.02 -0.07 -2.78
CA SER A 40 11.16 0.63 -3.38
C SER A 40 11.07 0.76 -4.91
N ASP A 41 10.08 0.15 -5.56
CA ASP A 41 9.82 0.30 -6.99
C ASP A 41 9.61 1.79 -7.36
N PRO A 42 10.38 2.33 -8.33
CA PRO A 42 10.25 3.72 -8.77
C PRO A 42 8.82 4.12 -9.15
N ALA A 43 8.03 3.23 -9.75
CA ALA A 43 6.65 3.52 -10.14
C ALA A 43 5.75 3.75 -8.91
N PHE A 44 5.98 3.04 -7.81
CA PHE A 44 5.24 3.23 -6.56
C PHE A 44 5.69 4.48 -5.81
N LEU A 45 6.99 4.78 -5.81
CA LEU A 45 7.56 5.98 -5.20
C LEU A 45 7.06 7.25 -5.89
N ALA A 46 6.93 7.24 -7.21
CA ALA A 46 6.42 8.38 -7.99
C ALA A 46 4.98 8.78 -7.60
N ILE A 47 4.18 7.83 -7.12
CA ILE A 47 2.77 8.05 -6.76
C ILE A 47 2.63 8.41 -5.28
N THR A 48 3.38 7.72 -4.40
CA THR A 48 3.13 7.74 -2.95
C THR A 48 4.10 8.62 -2.18
N GLY A 49 5.29 8.91 -2.75
CA GLY A 49 6.38 9.53 -2.00
C GLY A 49 6.83 8.70 -0.79
N PHE A 50 6.51 7.40 -0.76
CA PHE A 50 6.78 6.51 0.37
C PHE A 50 8.28 6.47 0.68
N ARG A 51 8.64 6.67 1.94
CA ARG A 51 10.04 6.62 2.39
C ARG A 51 10.14 5.57 3.48
N THR A 52 10.89 4.51 3.20
CA THR A 52 11.26 3.57 4.26
C THR A 52 12.43 4.11 5.05
N HIS A 53 12.32 4.02 6.37
CA HIS A 53 13.44 4.28 7.28
C HIS A 53 14.34 3.03 7.30
N GLY A 54 15.02 2.76 6.20
CA GLY A 54 16.08 1.74 6.11
C GLY A 54 15.66 0.26 6.11
N ARG A 55 14.36 -0.07 6.03
CA ARG A 55 13.88 -1.48 6.04
C ARG A 55 13.74 -2.16 4.69
N ASP A 56 13.71 -1.40 3.59
CA ASP A 56 13.60 -1.94 2.22
C ASP A 56 14.90 -1.81 1.42
N ALA A 57 15.96 -1.30 2.05
CA ALA A 57 17.30 -1.49 1.52
C ALA A 57 17.62 -2.98 1.68
N GLY A 58 17.45 -3.74 0.59
CA GLY A 58 18.14 -5.02 0.47
C GLY A 58 19.64 -4.82 0.67
N PRO A 59 20.41 -5.92 0.86
CA PRO A 59 21.86 -5.82 1.03
C PRO A 59 22.54 -5.00 -0.08
#